data_AF-A0A447P4G8-F1
#
_entry.id   AF-A0A447P4G8-F1
#
_cell.length_a   1.000
_cell.length_b   1.000
_cell.length_c   1.000
_cell.angle_alpha   90.00
_cell.angle_beta   90.00
_cell.angle_gamma   90.00
#
_symmetry.space_group_name_H-M   'P 1'
#
loop_
_entity.id
_entity.type
_entity.pdbx_description
1 polymer ?
#
loop_
_entity_poly.entity_id
_entity_poly.type
_entity_poly.pdbx_seq_one_letter_code
_entity_poly.pdbx_strand_id
1 'polypeptide(L)' 'MTADCLPVLFCNREGTEVAAAHAGWRGLCEGVLEETVTCFADKPENIIAWLGPAIGPTAFEVGAGSA' A
#
# COMPACT_ATOMS: atom_id res chain seq x y z
N MET A 1 -10.51 -3.57 -4.04
CA MET A 1 -11.18 -4.68 -3.33
C MET A 1 -10.12 -5.67 -2.88
N THR A 2 -10.17 -6.17 -1.65
CA THR A 2 -9.19 -7.13 -1.10
C THR A 2 -9.90 -8.23 -0.32
N ALA A 3 -9.27 -9.40 -0.29
CA ALA A 3 -9.40 -10.42 0.73
C ALA A 3 -7.96 -10.94 0.91
N ASP A 4 -7.41 -10.82 2.13
CA ASP A 4 -6.01 -11.11 2.51
C ASP A 4 -4.93 -10.10 2.05
N CYS A 5 -4.94 -9.66 0.79
CA CYS A 5 -3.96 -8.67 0.31
C CYS A 5 -4.08 -7.32 1.04
N LEU A 6 -2.97 -6.61 1.23
CA LEU A 6 -2.91 -5.35 1.98
C LEU A 6 -3.58 -4.20 1.20
N PRO A 7 -4.71 -3.63 1.67
CA PRO A 7 -5.18 -2.36 1.15
C PRO A 7 -4.41 -1.21 1.81
N VAL A 8 -3.92 -0.26 1.03
CA VAL A 8 -3.31 0.98 1.54
C VAL A 8 -4.10 2.17 1.05
N LEU A 9 -4.54 3.02 1.98
CA LEU A 9 -5.15 4.31 1.67
C LEU A 9 -4.13 5.43 1.89
N PHE A 10 -4.14 6.41 1.00
CA PHE A 10 -3.25 7.58 1.07
C PHE A 10 -4.07 8.86 1.06
N CYS A 11 -3.60 9.86 1.79
CA CYS A 11 -4.00 11.25 1.60
C CYS A 11 -2.82 12.18 1.89
N ASN A 12 -2.84 13.41 1.36
CA ASN A 12 -1.93 14.45 1.83
C ASN A 12 -2.50 15.16 3.08
N ARG A 13 -1.64 15.81 3.86
CA ARG A 13 -2.01 16.52 5.10
C ARG A 13 -3.04 17.62 4.89
N GLU A 14 -3.00 18.29 3.74
CA GLU A 14 -3.96 19.33 3.38
C GLU A 14 -5.34 18.78 2.96
N GLY A 15 -5.45 17.45 2.75
CA GLY A 15 -6.71 16.79 2.44
C GLY A 15 -7.24 17.07 1.03
N THR A 16 -6.36 17.41 0.08
CA THR A 16 -6.71 17.75 -1.31
C THR A 16 -6.49 16.61 -2.29
N GLU A 17 -5.67 15.61 -1.92
CA GLU A 17 -5.31 14.47 -2.74
C GLU A 17 -5.54 13.17 -1.98
N VAL A 18 -6.07 12.15 -2.65
CA VAL A 18 -6.33 10.81 -2.08
C VAL A 18 -5.98 9.72 -3.09
N ALA A 19 -5.53 8.57 -2.59
CA ALA A 19 -5.33 7.37 -3.40
C ALA A 19 -5.65 6.10 -2.62
N ALA A 20 -5.87 5.01 -3.36
CA ALA A 20 -6.06 3.68 -2.80
C ALA A 20 -5.27 2.67 -3.63
N ALA A 21 -4.44 1.86 -2.97
CA ALA A 21 -3.64 0.82 -3.60
C ALA A 21 -4.05 -0.57 -3.07
N HIS A 22 -4.10 -1.55 -3.98
CA HIS A 22 -4.17 -2.97 -3.65
C HIS A 22 -2.74 -3.53 -3.67
N ALA A 23 -2.17 -3.81 -2.50
CA ALA A 23 -0.80 -4.29 -2.35
C ALA A 23 -0.76 -5.77 -1.95
N GLY A 24 -1.07 -6.65 -2.90
CA GLY A 24 -0.69 -8.07 -2.80
C GLY A 24 0.84 -8.23 -2.90
N TRP A 25 1.39 -9.35 -2.45
CA TRP A 25 2.85 -9.55 -2.33
C TRP A 25 3.63 -9.20 -3.60
N ARG A 26 3.17 -9.60 -4.79
CA ARG A 26 3.83 -9.27 -6.07
C ARG A 26 3.85 -7.78 -6.33
N GLY A 27 2.68 -7.13 -6.24
CA GLY A 27 2.57 -5.69 -6.48
C GLY A 27 3.38 -4.88 -5.46
N LEU A 28 3.43 -5.35 -4.21
CA LEU A 28 4.26 -4.74 -3.18
C LEU A 28 5.76 -4.88 -3.51
N CYS A 29 6.22 -6.05 -3.95
CA CYS A 29 7.61 -6.25 -4.41
C CYS A 29 7.93 -5.47 -5.71
N GLU A 30 6.94 -5.25 -6.57
CA GLU A 30 7.07 -4.53 -7.85
C GLU A 30 6.93 -3.00 -7.71
N GLY A 31 6.67 -2.48 -6.52
CA GLY A 31 6.70 -1.05 -6.24
C GLY A 31 5.36 -0.31 -6.39
N VAL A 32 4.22 -1.01 -6.20
CA VAL A 32 2.89 -0.39 -6.35
C VAL A 32 2.65 0.80 -5.40
N LEU A 33 3.27 0.80 -4.22
CA LEU A 33 3.10 1.90 -3.25
C LEU A 33 3.91 3.13 -3.68
N GLU A 34 5.13 2.91 -4.17
CA GLU A 34 6.02 3.91 -4.74
C GLU A 34 5.36 4.58 -5.94
N GLU A 35 4.83 3.78 -6.86
CA GLU A 35 4.09 4.29 -8.02
C GLU A 35 2.80 5.03 -7.63
N THR A 36 2.16 4.64 -6.52
CA THR A 36 1.03 5.39 -6.00
C THR A 36 1.47 6.75 -5.46
N VAL A 37 2.62 6.83 -4.78
CA VAL A 37 3.18 8.07 -4.22
C VAL A 37 3.65 9.03 -5.31
N THR A 38 4.23 8.54 -6.41
CA THR A 38 4.64 9.40 -7.54
C THR A 38 3.47 10.11 -8.23
N CYS A 39 2.24 9.63 -8.03
CA CYS A 39 1.02 10.26 -8.55
C CYS A 39 0.59 11.52 -7.75
N PHE A 40 1.12 11.74 -6.54
CA PHE A 40 0.81 12.93 -5.75
C PHE A 40 1.62 14.13 -6.23
N ALA A 41 1.00 15.31 -6.25
CA ALA A 41 1.71 16.56 -6.50
C ALA A 41 2.45 17.08 -5.25
N ASP A 42 1.96 16.76 -4.06
CA ASP A 42 2.58 17.12 -2.79
C ASP A 42 3.89 16.35 -2.54
N LYS A 43 4.68 16.84 -1.59
CA LYS A 43 5.91 16.17 -1.18
C LYS A 43 5.61 14.89 -0.39
N PRO A 44 6.43 13.84 -0.49
CA PRO A 44 6.21 12.58 0.23
C PRO A 44 6.08 12.74 1.75
N GLU A 45 6.80 13.69 2.38
CA GLU A 45 6.68 13.94 3.83
C GLU A 45 5.28 14.42 4.28
N ASN A 46 4.47 14.90 3.34
CA ASN A 46 3.10 15.35 3.58
C ASN A 46 2.06 14.26 3.32
N ILE A 47 2.47 13.10 2.83
CA ILE A 47 1.56 11.99 2.54
C ILE A 47 1.43 11.10 3.78
N ILE A 48 0.19 10.81 4.16
CA ILE A 48 -0.18 9.88 5.22
C ILE A 48 -0.67 8.61 4.56
N ALA A 49 -0.12 7.46 4.96
CA ALA A 49 -0.58 6.15 4.53
C ALA A 49 -1.27 5.43 5.70
N TRP A 50 -2.43 4.85 5.43
CA TRP A 50 -3.13 3.96 6.35
C TRP A 50 -3.10 2.53 5.81
N LEU A 51 -2.53 1.63 6.61
CA LEU A 51 -2.48 0.20 6.32
C LEU A 51 -3.77 -0.45 6.81
N GLY A 52 -4.62 -0.88 5.89
CA GLY A 52 -5.89 -1.50 6.22
C GLY A 52 -5.77 -2.99 6.57
N PRO A 53 -6.91 -3.64 6.90
CA PRO A 53 -6.93 -5.06 7.27
C PRO A 53 -6.37 -5.95 6.15
N ALA A 54 -5.43 -6.81 6.53
CA ALA A 54 -4.75 -7.77 5.67
C ALA A 54 -4.48 -9.07 6.43
N ILE A 55 -4.03 -10.11 5.74
CA ILE A 55 -3.55 -11.32 6.42
C ILE A 55 -2.31 -10.98 7.26
N GLY A 56 -2.37 -11.29 8.55
CA GLY A 56 -1.30 -10.96 9.50
C GLY A 56 -0.08 -11.89 9.39
N PRO A 57 1.06 -11.50 9.98
CA PRO A 57 2.31 -12.28 9.89
C PRO A 57 2.21 -13.67 10.54
N THR A 58 1.25 -13.90 11.43
CA THR A 58 1.02 -15.20 12.07
C THR A 58 0.19 -16.16 11.22
N ALA A 59 -0.41 -15.67 10.13
CA ALA A 59 -1.29 -16.45 9.25
C ALA A 59 -0.81 -16.46 7.79
N PHE A 60 0.11 -15.56 7.40
CA PHE A 60 0.61 -15.45 6.04
C PHE A 60 1.80 -16.39 5.80
N GLU A 61 1.52 -17.67 5.58
CA GLU A 61 2.52 -18.65 5.17
C GLU A 61 2.86 -18.49 3.69
N VAL A 62 4.15 -18.46 3.36
CA VAL A 62 4.65 -18.32 1.99
C VAL A 62 5.74 -19.35 1.68
N GLY A 63 5.81 -19.78 0.43
CA GLY A 63 6.84 -20.72 -0.04
C GLY A 63 8.23 -20.06 -0.19
N ALA A 64 9.27 -20.89 -0.22
CA ALA A 64 10.62 -20.43 -0.55
C ALA A 64 10.65 -19.85 -1.97
N GLY A 65 10.85 -18.53 -2.07
CA GLY A 65 10.80 -17.77 -3.34
C GLY A 65 9.82 -16.60 -3.33
N SER A 66 8.98 -16.49 -2.30
CA SER A 66 8.12 -15.34 -2.06
C SER A 66 8.78 -14.39 -1.06
N ALA A 67 9.73 -13.57 -1.52
CA ALA A 67 10.32 -12.44 -0.79
C ALA A 67 10.75 -11.37 -1.80
#